data_AF-A0A7C8U8B3-F1
#
_entry.id   AF-A0A7C8U8B3-F1
#
_cell.length_a   1.000
_cell.length_b   1.000
_cell.length_c   1.000
_cell.angle_alpha   90.00
_cell.angle_beta   90.00
_cell.angle_gamma   90.00
#
_symmetry.space_group_name_H-M   'P 1'
#
loop_
_entity.id
_entity.type
_entity.pdbx_description
1 polymer ?
#
loop_
_entity_poly.entity_id
_entity_poly.type
_entity_poly.pdbx_seq_one_letter_code
_entity_poly.pdbx_strand_id
1 'polypeptide(L)'
;MDSGSTINTDDTQREGIFVINRYDWGCYDRRYLDEIGEGAGEGPNDVLANSNSAGLVDYSRAQLQVQQWKRMRPSERPGSRAGIWMYSPHAEYMFCRFSFDEARGATQSLVFFSSNTEFARVTFEELEETVKRFETSQERFERQLKEEYDFSGLEELRRMSTPLVVGLSPLGPLRPVSELQGPYKDVNVVFEDRDIERLRIMSQKYPKTFAEQWEHHIHNLLNELAWYYLDWCIRPHIGLYGGVEATANAMFPRHLESGANGLDNYLYRHFTQPDADPVSGLDADGVSDRIKDLLAPEPLSPPSSDYSKSVCRVLAYLIMEIFELASYRASESSHLQIVPSDIRLSVYTDRDLFRIFQYSRAFWQGVE
;
A
#
# COMPACT_ATOMS: atom_id res chain seq x y z
N MET A 1 -26.26 -7.24 -11.07
CA MET A 1 -24.99 -7.82 -11.56
C MET A 1 -24.10 -6.64 -11.83
N ASP A 2 -23.04 -6.50 -11.06
CA ASP A 2 -22.05 -5.42 -11.19
C ASP A 2 -20.71 -6.13 -11.38
N SER A 3 -20.10 -5.98 -12.56
CA SER A 3 -18.74 -6.45 -12.84
C SER A 3 -17.68 -5.80 -11.94
N GLY A 4 -18.02 -4.78 -11.15
CA GLY A 4 -17.11 -4.07 -10.23
C GLY A 4 -16.07 -3.23 -10.95
N SER A 5 -16.05 -3.24 -12.29
CA SER A 5 -15.05 -2.55 -13.09
C SER A 5 -15.25 -1.03 -13.04
N THR A 6 -14.14 -0.31 -12.92
CA THR A 6 -14.06 1.16 -13.01
C THR A 6 -13.63 1.62 -14.39
N ILE A 7 -13.45 0.70 -15.34
CA ILE A 7 -13.04 0.95 -16.73
C ILE A 7 -13.94 0.14 -17.68
N ASN A 8 -14.01 0.56 -18.95
CA ASN A 8 -14.74 -0.18 -19.96
C ASN A 8 -14.01 -1.48 -20.32
N THR A 9 -14.67 -2.62 -20.13
CA THR A 9 -14.16 -3.97 -20.45
C THR A 9 -15.18 -4.74 -21.27
N ASP A 10 -14.81 -5.94 -21.75
CA ASP A 10 -15.75 -6.85 -22.39
C ASP A 10 -16.92 -7.23 -21.43
N ASP A 11 -16.68 -7.23 -20.12
CA ASP A 11 -17.70 -7.49 -19.10
C ASP A 11 -18.69 -6.34 -19.00
N THR A 12 -18.21 -5.10 -18.83
CA THR A 12 -19.10 -3.93 -18.81
C THR A 12 -19.84 -3.82 -20.14
N GLN A 13 -19.16 -4.14 -21.24
CA GLN A 13 -19.80 -4.18 -22.55
C GLN A 13 -20.93 -5.20 -22.56
N ARG A 14 -20.72 -6.46 -22.14
CA ARG A 14 -21.76 -7.50 -22.10
C ARG A 14 -22.95 -7.12 -21.21
N GLU A 15 -22.70 -6.42 -20.11
CA GLU A 15 -23.72 -5.90 -19.19
C GLU A 15 -24.49 -4.69 -19.76
N GLY A 16 -24.11 -4.18 -20.93
CA GLY A 16 -24.71 -2.97 -21.50
C GLY A 16 -24.35 -1.71 -20.71
N ILE A 17 -23.21 -1.73 -20.00
CA ILE A 17 -22.73 -0.65 -19.15
C ILE A 17 -21.57 0.07 -19.82
N PHE A 18 -21.67 1.38 -19.93
CA PHE A 18 -20.55 2.26 -20.27
C PHE A 18 -20.11 3.05 -19.04
N VAL A 19 -18.85 2.90 -18.69
CA VAL A 19 -18.22 3.55 -17.54
C VAL A 19 -17.45 4.79 -18.02
N ILE A 20 -17.71 5.93 -17.38
CA ILE A 20 -16.86 7.12 -17.48
C ILE A 20 -16.08 7.23 -16.18
N ASN A 21 -14.77 7.02 -16.28
CA ASN A 21 -13.84 7.10 -15.16
C ASN A 21 -13.38 8.55 -14.97
N ARG A 22 -12.97 8.96 -13.76
CA ARG A 22 -12.43 10.30 -13.47
C ARG A 22 -11.41 10.82 -14.50
N TYR A 23 -10.61 9.94 -15.11
CA TYR A 23 -9.57 10.34 -16.08
C TYR A 23 -10.12 10.67 -17.46
N ASP A 24 -11.37 10.28 -17.76
CA ASP A 24 -12.07 10.64 -18.99
C ASP A 24 -12.68 12.05 -18.94
N TRP A 25 -12.55 12.76 -17.80
CA TRP A 25 -13.18 14.05 -17.55
C TRP A 25 -12.24 15.20 -17.92
N GLY A 26 -12.82 16.32 -18.36
CA GLY A 26 -12.11 17.44 -18.99
C GLY A 26 -10.98 18.11 -18.18
N CYS A 27 -10.86 17.86 -16.88
CA CYS A 27 -9.69 18.31 -16.10
C CYS A 27 -8.42 17.47 -16.39
N TYR A 28 -8.58 16.20 -16.82
CA TYR A 28 -7.49 15.32 -17.23
C TYR A 28 -7.43 15.17 -18.77
N ASP A 29 -8.55 15.33 -19.47
CA ASP A 29 -8.61 15.36 -20.93
C ASP A 29 -8.40 16.78 -21.49
N ARG A 30 -7.15 17.06 -21.87
CA ARG A 30 -6.72 18.38 -22.37
C ARG A 30 -7.23 18.72 -23.77
N ARG A 31 -7.82 17.77 -24.51
CA ARG A 31 -8.22 17.96 -25.92
C ARG A 31 -9.30 19.03 -26.10
N TYR A 32 -10.07 19.31 -25.04
CA TYR A 32 -11.22 20.22 -25.07
C TYR A 32 -11.13 21.34 -24.03
N LEU A 33 -9.96 21.59 -23.44
CA LEU A 33 -9.77 22.68 -22.47
C LEU A 33 -10.14 24.05 -23.06
N ASP A 34 -9.64 24.34 -24.27
CA ASP A 34 -9.97 25.57 -25.02
C ASP A 34 -11.47 25.64 -25.36
N GLU A 35 -12.13 24.48 -25.41
CA GLU A 35 -13.56 24.37 -25.68
C GLU A 35 -14.43 24.52 -24.43
N ILE A 36 -13.95 24.28 -23.23
CA ILE A 36 -14.75 24.44 -22.01
C ILE A 36 -14.45 25.80 -21.35
N GLY A 37 -13.28 26.36 -21.66
CA GLY A 37 -12.72 27.53 -21.00
C GLY A 37 -12.26 27.19 -19.58
N GLU A 38 -11.26 27.91 -19.08
CA GLU A 38 -11.15 28.04 -17.62
C GLU A 38 -12.42 28.78 -17.20
N GLY A 39 -13.41 28.06 -16.67
CA GLY A 39 -14.66 28.66 -16.20
C GLY A 39 -14.35 29.90 -15.37
N ALA A 40 -15.11 30.98 -15.57
CA ALA A 40 -14.92 32.24 -14.86
C ALA A 40 -14.55 31.97 -13.39
N GLY A 41 -13.41 32.52 -12.97
CA GLY A 41 -12.58 32.06 -11.85
C GLY A 41 -13.28 31.48 -10.62
N GLU A 42 -12.58 30.58 -9.94
CA GLU A 42 -13.02 29.89 -8.73
C GLU A 42 -13.71 30.87 -7.75
N GLY A 43 -14.98 30.60 -7.46
CA GLY A 43 -15.73 31.27 -6.42
C GLY A 43 -15.73 30.46 -5.12
N PRO A 44 -16.17 31.04 -3.99
CA PRO A 44 -16.24 30.33 -2.71
C PRO A 44 -17.04 29.03 -2.75
N ASN A 45 -18.00 28.92 -3.68
CA ASN A 45 -18.86 27.76 -3.85
C ASN A 45 -18.43 26.85 -5.02
N ASP A 46 -17.52 27.29 -5.89
CA ASP A 46 -17.12 26.60 -7.14
C ASP A 46 -15.66 26.14 -7.06
N VAL A 47 -15.28 25.54 -5.92
CA VAL A 47 -13.96 24.92 -5.74
C VAL A 47 -13.86 23.73 -6.68
N LEU A 48 -12.77 23.66 -7.47
CA LEU A 48 -12.58 22.65 -8.51
C LEU A 48 -13.67 22.66 -9.60
N ALA A 49 -14.07 23.86 -10.05
CA ALA A 49 -15.12 24.10 -11.06
C ALA A 49 -15.08 23.20 -12.32
N ASN A 50 -13.89 22.77 -12.76
CA ASN A 50 -13.72 21.93 -13.94
C ASN A 50 -13.77 20.42 -13.65
N SER A 51 -13.90 20.02 -12.39
CA SER A 51 -13.89 18.62 -11.95
C SER A 51 -14.91 18.33 -10.86
N ASN A 52 -15.96 19.14 -10.72
CA ASN A 52 -17.01 18.95 -9.71
C ASN A 52 -18.42 18.85 -10.33
N SER A 53 -18.52 18.82 -11.66
CA SER A 53 -19.80 18.86 -12.37
C SER A 53 -19.74 18.14 -13.71
N ALA A 54 -20.87 17.62 -14.18
CA ALA A 54 -21.01 17.00 -15.50
C ALA A 54 -22.24 17.51 -16.24
N GLY A 55 -22.11 17.64 -17.57
CA GLY A 55 -23.22 17.90 -18.47
C GLY A 55 -23.46 16.72 -19.39
N LEU A 56 -24.71 16.27 -19.51
CA LEU A 56 -25.15 15.32 -20.54
C LEU A 56 -26.04 16.06 -21.54
N VAL A 57 -25.68 16.03 -22.83
CA VAL A 57 -26.37 16.79 -23.88
C VAL A 57 -26.57 15.95 -25.13
N ASP A 58 -27.70 16.17 -25.81
CA ASP A 58 -27.96 15.58 -27.11
C ASP A 58 -26.85 15.96 -28.08
N TYR A 59 -26.29 14.98 -28.79
CA TYR A 59 -25.17 15.20 -29.71
C TYR A 59 -25.46 16.32 -30.73
N SER A 60 -26.68 16.35 -31.29
CA SER A 60 -27.11 17.36 -32.26
C SER A 60 -27.13 18.81 -31.72
N ARG A 61 -27.12 18.98 -30.40
CA ARG A 61 -27.17 20.27 -29.71
C ARG A 61 -25.98 20.52 -28.79
N ALA A 62 -25.06 19.57 -28.70
CA ALA A 62 -23.92 19.61 -27.79
C ALA A 62 -23.08 20.88 -27.97
N GLN A 63 -22.75 21.23 -29.22
CA GLN A 63 -21.93 22.41 -29.51
C GLN A 63 -22.60 23.71 -29.04
N LEU A 64 -23.90 23.88 -29.29
CA LEU A 64 -24.64 25.06 -28.86
C LEU A 64 -24.69 25.15 -27.32
N GLN A 65 -24.96 24.02 -26.66
CA GLN A 65 -25.09 23.97 -25.21
C GLN A 65 -23.75 24.24 -24.52
N VAL A 66 -22.66 23.66 -25.02
CA VAL A 66 -21.29 23.92 -24.55
C VAL A 66 -20.97 25.41 -24.67
N GLN A 67 -21.23 26.04 -25.82
CA GLN A 67 -20.98 27.48 -26.02
C GLN A 67 -21.75 28.39 -25.03
N GLN A 68 -22.96 27.99 -24.63
CA GLN A 68 -23.70 28.69 -23.58
C GLN A 68 -23.02 28.50 -22.21
N TRP A 69 -22.71 27.25 -21.86
CA TRP A 69 -22.09 26.90 -20.58
C TRP A 69 -20.69 27.50 -20.38
N LYS A 70 -19.90 27.68 -21.44
CA LYS A 70 -18.59 28.36 -21.38
C LYS A 70 -18.65 29.75 -20.72
N ARG A 71 -19.80 30.43 -20.84
CA ARG A 71 -19.98 31.80 -20.35
C ARG A 71 -20.53 31.87 -18.92
N MET A 72 -20.78 30.72 -18.30
CA MET A 72 -21.43 30.60 -17.00
C MET A 72 -20.59 29.74 -16.06
N ARG A 73 -20.59 30.09 -14.77
CA ARG A 73 -19.98 29.25 -13.74
C ARG A 73 -20.75 27.94 -13.59
N PRO A 74 -20.11 26.82 -13.22
CA PRO A 74 -20.78 25.54 -12.98
C PRO A 74 -22.04 25.65 -12.10
N SER A 75 -21.97 26.40 -11.00
CA SER A 75 -23.10 26.66 -10.09
C SER A 75 -24.29 27.40 -10.73
N GLU A 76 -24.09 28.07 -11.85
CA GLU A 76 -25.08 28.95 -12.51
C GLU A 76 -25.63 28.36 -13.81
N ARG A 77 -25.10 27.22 -14.26
CA ARG A 77 -25.50 26.61 -15.53
C ARG A 77 -26.92 26.03 -15.42
N PRO A 78 -27.88 26.52 -16.22
CA PRO A 78 -29.23 26.00 -16.19
C PRO A 78 -29.32 24.65 -16.91
N GLY A 79 -30.26 23.82 -16.47
CA GLY A 79 -30.72 22.67 -17.26
C GLY A 79 -31.39 23.14 -18.56
N SER A 80 -31.41 22.27 -19.57
CA SER A 80 -32.01 22.58 -20.87
C SER A 80 -32.90 21.44 -21.36
N ARG A 81 -33.74 21.70 -22.37
CA ARG A 81 -34.46 20.61 -23.06
C ARG A 81 -33.53 19.72 -23.89
N ALA A 82 -32.29 20.15 -24.12
CA ALA A 82 -31.29 19.45 -24.90
C ALA A 82 -30.31 18.65 -24.03
N GLY A 83 -30.49 18.67 -22.71
CA GLY A 83 -29.54 18.06 -21.79
C GLY A 83 -29.64 18.54 -20.35
N ILE A 84 -28.96 17.79 -19.48
CA ILE A 84 -28.94 17.96 -18.03
C ILE A 84 -27.56 18.49 -17.61
N TRP A 85 -27.56 19.40 -16.64
CA TRP A 85 -26.36 19.83 -15.93
C TRP A 85 -26.43 19.32 -14.49
N MET A 86 -25.43 18.54 -14.08
CA MET A 86 -25.29 17.97 -12.74
C MET A 86 -24.18 18.72 -12.01
N TYR A 87 -24.57 19.52 -11.05
CA TYR A 87 -23.66 20.29 -10.20
C TYR A 87 -23.42 19.55 -8.88
N SER A 88 -22.18 19.19 -8.58
CA SER A 88 -21.81 18.47 -7.36
C SER A 88 -20.66 19.22 -6.64
N PRO A 89 -21.00 20.27 -5.85
CA PRO A 89 -19.97 21.09 -5.22
C PRO A 89 -19.05 20.23 -4.35
N HIS A 90 -17.75 20.46 -4.45
CA HIS A 90 -16.71 19.71 -3.72
C HIS A 90 -16.62 18.21 -4.07
N ALA A 91 -17.27 17.74 -5.14
CA ALA A 91 -17.03 16.40 -5.63
C ALA A 91 -15.61 16.32 -6.22
N GLU A 92 -14.80 15.45 -5.63
CA GLU A 92 -13.58 14.94 -6.24
C GLU A 92 -13.83 13.49 -6.68
N TYR A 93 -13.02 12.96 -7.60
CA TYR A 93 -13.07 11.55 -8.05
C TYR A 93 -14.47 11.08 -8.47
N MET A 94 -15.00 11.67 -9.54
CA MET A 94 -16.33 11.35 -10.06
C MET A 94 -16.31 10.13 -10.98
N PHE A 95 -17.36 9.32 -10.87
CA PHE A 95 -17.60 8.15 -11.70
C PHE A 95 -19.03 8.18 -12.21
N CYS A 96 -19.21 7.77 -13.47
CA CYS A 96 -20.51 7.72 -14.09
C CYS A 96 -20.72 6.41 -14.83
N ARG A 97 -21.93 5.85 -14.72
CA ARG A 97 -22.33 4.64 -15.44
C ARG A 97 -23.60 4.91 -16.23
N PHE A 98 -23.55 4.56 -17.51
CA PHE A 98 -24.69 4.55 -18.41
C PHE A 98 -25.10 3.11 -18.64
N SER A 99 -26.39 2.81 -18.45
CA SER A 99 -26.96 1.57 -18.96
C SER A 99 -27.67 1.84 -20.29
N PHE A 100 -27.63 0.86 -21.18
CA PHE A 100 -28.38 0.88 -22.43
C PHE A 100 -29.39 -0.26 -22.46
N ASP A 101 -30.38 -0.13 -23.34
CA ASP A 101 -31.29 -1.23 -23.66
C ASP A 101 -30.55 -2.41 -24.34
N GLU A 102 -31.20 -3.57 -24.44
CA GLU A 102 -30.59 -4.78 -25.03
C GLU A 102 -30.09 -4.53 -26.46
N ALA A 103 -30.81 -3.70 -27.23
CA ALA A 103 -30.45 -3.31 -28.59
C ALA A 103 -29.33 -2.25 -28.64
N ARG A 104 -28.94 -1.67 -27.49
CA ARG A 104 -28.00 -0.55 -27.34
C ARG A 104 -28.37 0.68 -28.17
N GLY A 105 -29.65 0.86 -28.45
CA GLY A 105 -30.18 2.00 -29.19
C GLY A 105 -30.48 3.20 -28.29
N ALA A 106 -30.73 2.99 -27.00
CA ALA A 106 -31.09 4.05 -26.08
C ALA A 106 -30.49 3.86 -24.68
N THR A 107 -30.07 4.96 -24.05
CA THR A 107 -29.70 4.97 -22.63
C THR A 107 -30.95 4.80 -21.76
N GLN A 108 -30.91 3.85 -20.83
CA GLN A 108 -32.01 3.57 -19.91
C GLN A 108 -31.81 4.24 -18.55
N SER A 109 -30.58 4.26 -18.04
CA SER A 109 -30.27 4.91 -16.77
C SER A 109 -28.90 5.57 -16.79
N LEU A 110 -28.80 6.61 -15.97
CA LEU A 110 -27.59 7.35 -15.68
C LEU A 110 -27.39 7.30 -14.18
N VAL A 111 -26.26 6.77 -13.73
CA VAL A 111 -25.90 6.81 -12.31
C VAL A 111 -24.58 7.54 -12.13
N PHE A 112 -24.58 8.44 -11.16
CA PHE A 112 -23.48 9.37 -10.93
C PHE A 112 -23.04 9.32 -9.47
N PHE A 113 -21.73 9.15 -9.26
CA PHE A 113 -21.12 9.02 -7.93
C PHE A 113 -19.84 9.85 -7.85
N SER A 114 -19.44 10.20 -6.63
CA SER A 114 -18.16 10.87 -6.33
C SER A 114 -17.46 10.20 -5.15
N SER A 115 -16.24 10.63 -4.80
CA SER A 115 -15.57 10.20 -3.57
C SER A 115 -16.42 10.41 -2.31
N ASN A 116 -17.37 11.34 -2.36
CA ASN A 116 -18.22 11.73 -1.24
C ASN A 116 -19.55 10.98 -1.23
N THR A 117 -19.80 10.06 -2.17
CA THR A 117 -21.02 9.26 -2.18
C THR A 117 -20.97 8.21 -1.07
N GLU A 118 -21.76 8.43 -0.02
CA GLU A 118 -21.97 7.46 1.04
C GLU A 118 -23.03 6.43 0.61
N PHE A 119 -22.61 5.35 -0.06
CA PHE A 119 -23.51 4.26 -0.50
C PHE A 119 -24.36 3.64 0.62
N ALA A 120 -23.90 3.75 1.86
CA ALA A 120 -24.67 3.33 3.04
C ALA A 120 -25.87 4.25 3.39
N ARG A 121 -26.07 5.32 2.63
CA ARG A 121 -27.21 6.23 2.71
C ARG A 121 -27.98 6.35 1.40
N VAL A 122 -27.59 5.59 0.37
CA VAL A 122 -28.28 5.57 -0.91
C VAL A 122 -29.42 4.56 -0.84
N THR A 123 -30.63 5.00 -1.16
CA THR A 123 -31.83 4.16 -1.24
C THR A 123 -32.44 4.28 -2.64
N PHE A 124 -33.14 3.22 -3.07
CA PHE A 124 -33.99 3.24 -4.27
C PHE A 124 -35.41 2.85 -3.85
N GLU A 125 -36.41 3.28 -4.60
CA GLU A 125 -37.82 2.99 -4.28
C GLU A 125 -38.10 1.48 -4.21
N GLU A 126 -37.40 0.67 -5.01
CA GLU A 126 -37.53 -0.79 -5.02
C GLU A 126 -36.66 -1.51 -3.97
N LEU A 127 -35.83 -0.81 -3.21
CA LEU A 127 -34.99 -1.41 -2.17
C LEU A 127 -35.58 -1.18 -0.77
N GLU A 128 -35.73 -2.26 0.00
CA GLU A 128 -36.11 -2.18 1.41
C GLU A 128 -34.97 -1.67 2.30
N GLU A 129 -33.71 -1.83 1.85
CA GLU A 129 -32.49 -1.39 2.55
C GLU A 129 -31.64 -0.46 1.68
N THR A 130 -30.63 0.17 2.28
CA THR A 130 -29.65 0.97 1.55
C THR A 130 -28.77 0.10 0.64
N VAL A 131 -28.23 0.68 -0.44
CA VAL A 131 -27.38 -0.01 -1.43
C VAL A 131 -26.18 -0.73 -0.78
N LYS A 132 -25.68 -0.18 0.32
CA LYS A 132 -24.70 -0.83 1.18
C LYS A 132 -25.14 -0.73 2.63
N ARG A 133 -24.82 -1.72 3.45
CA ARG A 133 -24.95 -1.58 4.90
C ARG A 133 -23.89 -0.60 5.41
N PHE A 134 -24.25 0.29 6.33
CA PHE A 134 -23.24 1.08 7.04
C PHE A 134 -22.37 0.16 7.88
N GLU A 135 -21.06 0.28 7.72
CA GLU A 135 -20.07 -0.45 8.49
C GLU A 135 -19.02 0.53 8.97
N THR A 136 -18.79 0.54 10.28
CA THR A 136 -17.59 1.13 10.88
C THR A 136 -16.33 0.43 10.35
N SER A 137 -15.17 1.09 10.49
CA SER A 137 -13.87 0.48 10.18
C SER A 137 -13.67 -0.86 10.89
N GLN A 138 -14.10 -0.94 12.16
CA GLN A 138 -14.06 -2.17 12.96
C GLN A 138 -14.93 -3.27 12.35
N GLU A 139 -16.22 -3.00 12.11
CA GLU A 139 -17.15 -3.99 11.55
C GLU A 139 -16.66 -4.49 10.19
N ARG A 140 -16.13 -3.59 9.35
CA ARG A 140 -15.57 -3.95 8.05
C ARG A 140 -14.38 -4.89 8.19
N PHE A 141 -13.42 -4.57 9.05
CA PHE A 141 -12.23 -5.39 9.26
C PHE A 141 -12.59 -6.76 9.84
N GLU A 142 -13.45 -6.81 10.85
CA GLU A 142 -13.93 -8.07 11.44
C GLU A 142 -14.72 -8.92 10.43
N ARG A 143 -15.53 -8.30 9.56
CA ARG A 143 -16.21 -9.02 8.48
C ARG A 143 -15.20 -9.57 7.48
N GLN A 144 -14.23 -8.77 7.03
CA GLN A 144 -13.19 -9.21 6.11
C GLN A 144 -12.38 -10.38 6.66
N LEU A 145 -12.07 -10.40 7.97
CA LEU A 145 -11.42 -11.53 8.62
C LEU A 145 -12.29 -12.81 8.59
N LYS A 146 -13.62 -12.67 8.70
CA LYS A 146 -14.57 -13.79 8.65
C LYS A 146 -14.84 -14.29 7.23
N GLU A 147 -14.77 -13.41 6.26
CA GLU A 147 -14.99 -13.70 4.84
C GLU A 147 -13.71 -14.17 4.11
N GLU A 148 -12.66 -14.52 4.87
CA GLU A 148 -11.37 -14.98 4.33
C GLU A 148 -10.78 -14.00 3.30
N TYR A 149 -10.99 -12.70 3.51
CA TYR A 149 -10.37 -11.67 2.68
C TYR A 149 -8.85 -11.83 2.69
N ASP A 150 -8.23 -11.73 1.51
CA ASP A 150 -6.78 -11.88 1.37
C ASP A 150 -6.03 -10.66 1.96
N PHE A 151 -5.55 -10.81 3.19
CA PHE A 151 -4.67 -9.85 3.83
C PHE A 151 -3.17 -10.16 3.64
N SER A 152 -2.80 -11.03 2.69
CA SER A 152 -1.40 -11.29 2.36
C SER A 152 -0.66 -10.06 1.85
N GLY A 153 -1.39 -9.13 1.21
CA GLY A 153 -0.85 -7.91 0.58
C GLY A 153 -0.15 -8.14 -0.76
N LEU A 154 -0.17 -9.36 -1.31
CA LEU A 154 0.57 -9.70 -2.53
C LEU A 154 -0.03 -9.04 -3.78
N GLU A 155 -1.36 -9.04 -3.91
CA GLU A 155 -2.03 -8.37 -5.04
C GLU A 155 -1.80 -6.86 -5.00
N GLU A 156 -1.94 -6.26 -3.81
CA GLU A 156 -1.72 -4.83 -3.61
C GLU A 156 -0.25 -4.44 -3.89
N LEU A 157 0.71 -5.26 -3.45
CA LEU A 157 2.13 -5.06 -3.75
C LEU A 157 2.42 -5.14 -5.26
N ARG A 158 1.79 -6.08 -5.99
CA ARG A 158 1.88 -6.16 -7.46
C ARG A 158 1.28 -4.92 -8.12
N ARG A 159 0.14 -4.45 -7.64
CA ARG A 159 -0.51 -3.23 -8.13
C ARG A 159 0.38 -2.00 -7.94
N MET A 160 0.99 -1.85 -6.77
CA MET A 160 1.88 -0.72 -6.43
C MET A 160 3.24 -0.76 -7.15
N SER A 161 3.71 -1.94 -7.56
CA SER A 161 4.99 -2.13 -8.28
C SER A 161 4.83 -2.13 -9.80
N THR A 162 3.60 -2.24 -10.30
CA THR A 162 3.31 -2.10 -11.72
C THR A 162 3.26 -0.61 -12.08
N PRO A 163 3.98 -0.15 -13.12
CA PRO A 163 3.86 1.22 -13.60
C PRO A 163 2.42 1.50 -14.06
N LEU A 164 1.61 2.14 -13.22
CA LEU A 164 0.30 2.63 -13.63
C LEU A 164 0.49 3.82 -14.57
N VAL A 165 -0.31 3.85 -15.63
CA VAL A 165 -0.44 5.03 -16.48
C VAL A 165 -1.05 6.14 -15.62
N VAL A 166 -0.21 7.11 -15.26
CA VAL A 166 -0.48 8.39 -14.55
C VAL A 166 -0.41 8.36 -13.02
N GLY A 167 0.67 8.98 -12.47
CA GLY A 167 0.61 9.73 -11.20
C GLY A 167 1.43 9.19 -10.01
N LEU A 168 1.81 7.91 -10.02
CA LEU A 168 2.64 7.32 -8.96
C LEU A 168 3.81 6.57 -9.59
N SER A 169 5.04 7.03 -9.32
CA SER A 169 6.24 6.30 -9.71
C SER A 169 6.45 5.15 -8.70
N PRO A 170 6.43 3.88 -9.13
CA PRO A 170 6.75 2.77 -8.24
C PRO A 170 8.18 2.95 -7.67
N LEU A 171 8.41 2.52 -6.42
CA LEU A 171 9.76 2.54 -5.84
C LEU A 171 10.68 1.55 -6.55
N GLY A 172 10.12 0.45 -7.05
CA GLY A 172 10.78 -0.45 -7.97
C GLY A 172 9.82 -1.52 -8.48
N PRO A 173 10.09 -2.11 -9.65
CA PRO A 173 9.31 -3.22 -10.15
C PRO A 173 9.57 -4.48 -9.31
N LEU A 174 8.65 -5.44 -9.41
CA LEU A 174 8.87 -6.82 -8.99
C LEU A 174 10.18 -7.35 -9.63
N ARG A 175 11.03 -7.98 -8.83
CA ARG A 175 12.28 -8.59 -9.32
C ARG A 175 12.01 -9.90 -10.07
N PRO A 176 12.83 -10.23 -11.10
CA PRO A 176 12.79 -11.55 -11.72
C PRO A 176 12.95 -12.66 -10.68
N VAL A 177 12.22 -13.76 -10.83
CA VAL A 177 12.25 -14.89 -9.88
C VAL A 177 13.67 -15.44 -9.68
N SER A 178 14.51 -15.37 -10.71
CA SER A 178 15.92 -15.79 -10.67
C SER A 178 16.80 -14.92 -9.76
N GLU A 179 16.40 -13.69 -9.46
CA GLU A 179 17.12 -12.78 -8.56
C GLU A 179 16.64 -12.89 -7.11
N LEU A 180 15.46 -13.49 -6.90
CA LEU A 180 14.84 -13.61 -5.59
C LEU A 180 15.48 -14.74 -4.75
N GLN A 181 15.87 -14.39 -3.53
CA GLN A 181 16.48 -15.28 -2.54
C GLN A 181 15.44 -15.87 -1.58
N GLY A 182 15.70 -17.09 -1.09
CA GLY A 182 14.73 -17.87 -0.32
C GLY A 182 13.72 -18.64 -1.19
N PRO A 183 12.61 -19.16 -0.62
CA PRO A 183 12.35 -19.16 0.81
C PRO A 183 13.37 -20.03 1.54
N TYR A 184 13.62 -19.73 2.81
CA TYR A 184 14.54 -20.47 3.66
C TYR A 184 13.80 -21.60 4.39
N LYS A 185 13.01 -22.38 3.64
CA LYS A 185 12.24 -23.52 4.15
C LYS A 185 13.17 -24.53 4.82
N ASP A 186 12.67 -25.14 5.90
CA ASP A 186 13.34 -26.17 6.70
C ASP A 186 14.55 -25.71 7.54
N VAL A 187 14.75 -24.39 7.69
CA VAL A 187 15.79 -23.85 8.57
C VAL A 187 15.19 -23.33 9.88
N ASN A 188 15.95 -23.44 10.98
CA ASN A 188 15.52 -22.96 12.29
C ASN A 188 15.14 -21.47 12.22
N VAL A 189 14.09 -21.08 12.96
CA VAL A 189 13.68 -19.68 13.08
C VAL A 189 14.78 -18.84 13.72
N VAL A 190 14.92 -17.60 13.27
CA VAL A 190 15.84 -16.62 13.88
C VAL A 190 15.22 -16.11 15.19
N PHE A 191 13.95 -15.71 15.09
CA PHE A 191 13.14 -15.21 16.19
C PHE A 191 12.02 -16.21 16.50
N GLU A 192 11.94 -16.64 17.74
CA GLU A 192 10.79 -17.38 18.23
C GLU A 192 9.59 -16.43 18.36
N ASP A 193 8.37 -16.98 18.42
CA ASP A 193 7.14 -16.20 18.57
C ASP A 193 7.20 -15.20 19.73
N ARG A 194 7.80 -15.60 20.86
CA ARG A 194 8.02 -14.73 22.02
C ARG A 194 8.95 -13.55 21.73
N ASP A 195 9.96 -13.74 20.87
CA ASP A 195 10.89 -12.67 20.51
C ASP A 195 10.18 -11.65 19.60
N ILE A 196 9.43 -12.14 18.61
CA ILE A 196 8.63 -11.32 17.70
C ILE A 196 7.62 -10.47 18.49
N GLU A 197 6.91 -11.09 19.43
CA GLU A 197 5.95 -10.40 20.29
C GLU A 197 6.63 -9.31 21.16
N ARG A 198 7.84 -9.58 21.67
CA ARG A 198 8.61 -8.58 22.43
C ARG A 198 9.05 -7.42 21.56
N LEU A 199 9.55 -7.68 20.36
CA LEU A 199 9.93 -6.64 19.40
C LEU A 199 8.73 -5.79 19.00
N ARG A 200 7.56 -6.41 18.78
CA ARG A 200 6.30 -5.70 18.49
C ARG A 200 5.92 -4.77 19.64
N ILE A 201 5.91 -5.26 20.87
CA ILE A 201 5.56 -4.45 22.05
C ILE A 201 6.53 -3.28 22.22
N MET A 202 7.83 -3.52 22.06
CA MET A 202 8.85 -2.50 22.28
C MET A 202 8.96 -1.47 21.15
N SER A 203 8.47 -1.79 19.95
CA SER A 203 8.49 -0.84 18.82
C SER A 203 7.63 0.40 19.05
N GLN A 204 6.62 0.34 19.93
CA GLN A 204 5.59 1.37 20.02
C GLN A 204 5.06 1.60 21.43
N LYS A 205 4.55 2.82 21.65
CA LYS A 205 3.83 3.17 22.89
C LYS A 205 2.49 2.44 23.03
N TYR A 206 1.80 2.18 21.91
CA TYR A 206 0.49 1.53 21.86
C TYR A 206 0.47 0.46 20.76
N PRO A 207 1.10 -0.71 20.99
CA PRO A 207 1.35 -1.69 19.95
C PRO A 207 0.05 -2.43 19.58
N LYS A 208 -0.34 -2.37 18.29
CA LYS A 208 -1.44 -3.17 17.74
C LYS A 208 -1.11 -4.66 17.78
N THR A 209 -2.07 -5.49 18.16
CA THR A 209 -1.93 -6.96 18.15
C THR A 209 -2.00 -7.51 16.72
N PHE A 210 -1.58 -8.76 16.54
CA PHE A 210 -1.76 -9.48 15.28
C PHE A 210 -3.21 -9.95 15.12
N ALA A 211 -3.68 -10.06 13.88
CA ALA A 211 -4.92 -10.77 13.59
C ALA A 211 -4.65 -12.28 13.75
N GLU A 212 -5.41 -12.95 14.60
CA GLU A 212 -5.17 -14.35 15.00
C GLU A 212 -5.09 -15.29 13.79
N GLN A 213 -5.95 -15.10 12.78
CA GLN A 213 -5.96 -15.90 11.55
C GLN A 213 -4.67 -15.76 10.72
N TRP A 214 -3.91 -14.69 10.93
CA TRP A 214 -2.73 -14.34 10.15
C TRP A 214 -1.43 -14.34 10.97
N GLU A 215 -1.48 -14.64 12.27
CA GLU A 215 -0.33 -14.57 13.17
C GLU A 215 0.83 -15.46 12.68
N HIS A 216 0.54 -16.71 12.31
CA HIS A 216 1.54 -17.62 11.74
C HIS A 216 2.18 -17.07 10.45
N HIS A 217 1.39 -16.46 9.56
CA HIS A 217 1.90 -15.87 8.32
C HIS A 217 2.80 -14.65 8.60
N ILE A 218 2.48 -13.87 9.63
CA ILE A 218 3.30 -12.75 10.08
C ILE A 218 4.65 -13.26 10.63
N HIS A 219 4.62 -14.29 11.49
CA HIS A 219 5.83 -14.86 12.07
C HIS A 219 6.75 -15.46 10.99
N ASN A 220 6.19 -16.20 10.03
CA ASN A 220 6.93 -16.75 8.91
C ASN A 220 7.53 -15.65 8.03
N LEU A 221 6.75 -14.60 7.74
CA LEU A 221 7.24 -13.47 6.95
C LEU A 221 8.43 -12.79 7.63
N LEU A 222 8.32 -12.47 8.91
CA LEU A 222 9.39 -11.78 9.63
C LEU A 222 10.65 -12.64 9.77
N ASN A 223 10.50 -13.94 10.01
CA ASN A 223 11.62 -14.87 10.04
C ASN A 223 12.30 -15.03 8.68
N GLU A 224 11.54 -15.06 7.58
CA GLU A 224 12.11 -15.09 6.23
C GLU A 224 12.84 -13.80 5.86
N LEU A 225 12.32 -12.64 6.28
CA LEU A 225 13.04 -11.37 6.11
C LEU A 225 14.33 -11.35 6.92
N ALA A 226 14.31 -11.86 8.17
CA ALA A 226 15.50 -11.97 9.00
C ALA A 226 16.53 -12.94 8.37
N TRP A 227 16.07 -14.09 7.87
CA TRP A 227 16.90 -15.06 7.16
C TRP A 227 17.54 -14.50 5.91
N TYR A 228 16.74 -13.83 5.08
CA TYR A 228 17.24 -13.12 3.91
C TYR A 228 18.35 -12.14 4.27
N TYR A 229 18.18 -11.38 5.37
CA TYR A 229 19.20 -10.44 5.81
C TYR A 229 20.47 -11.16 6.29
N LEU A 230 20.34 -12.24 7.06
CA LEU A 230 21.49 -13.06 7.48
C LEU A 230 22.26 -13.60 6.27
N ASP A 231 21.57 -14.15 5.29
CA ASP A 231 22.21 -14.84 4.17
C ASP A 231 22.77 -13.87 3.12
N TRP A 232 21.99 -12.85 2.75
CA TRP A 232 22.35 -11.93 1.67
C TRP A 232 23.16 -10.73 2.15
N CYS A 233 22.91 -10.24 3.37
CA CYS A 233 23.54 -9.03 3.90
C CYS A 233 24.64 -9.30 4.93
N ILE A 234 24.56 -10.36 5.73
CA ILE A 234 25.57 -10.66 6.76
C ILE A 234 26.63 -11.65 6.26
N ARG A 235 26.21 -12.82 5.75
CA ARG A 235 27.09 -13.94 5.37
C ARG A 235 28.26 -13.54 4.47
N PRO A 236 28.10 -12.65 3.47
CA PRO A 236 29.23 -12.25 2.61
C PRO A 236 30.37 -11.55 3.35
N HIS A 237 30.15 -10.98 4.54
CA HIS A 237 31.15 -10.21 5.28
C HIS A 237 31.84 -11.02 6.39
N ILE A 238 31.40 -12.26 6.65
CA ILE A 238 31.97 -13.11 7.70
C ILE A 238 33.44 -13.42 7.39
N GLY A 239 34.33 -13.11 8.34
CA GLY A 239 35.76 -13.41 8.24
C GLY A 239 36.55 -12.55 7.24
N LEU A 240 35.90 -11.59 6.55
CA LEU A 240 36.57 -10.73 5.58
C LEU A 240 37.33 -9.55 6.22
N TYR A 241 36.86 -9.07 7.37
CA TYR A 241 37.40 -7.88 8.03
C TYR A 241 37.94 -8.21 9.42
N GLY A 242 38.96 -7.46 9.85
CA GLY A 242 39.67 -7.67 11.11
C GLY A 242 38.92 -7.22 12.37
N GLY A 243 37.59 -7.30 12.40
CA GLY A 243 36.77 -6.96 13.58
C GLY A 243 35.39 -6.39 13.27
N VAL A 244 34.59 -6.17 14.33
CA VAL A 244 33.22 -5.65 14.28
C VAL A 244 33.16 -4.27 13.61
N GLU A 245 34.03 -3.35 14.03
CA GLU A 245 34.04 -1.97 13.51
C GLU A 245 34.40 -1.91 12.01
N ALA A 246 35.42 -2.66 11.59
CA ALA A 246 35.81 -2.73 10.18
C ALA A 246 34.70 -3.35 9.32
N THR A 247 33.99 -4.36 9.84
CA THR A 247 32.84 -4.96 9.17
C THR A 247 31.68 -3.97 9.07
N ALA A 248 31.34 -3.27 10.16
CA ALA A 248 30.28 -2.28 10.18
C ALA A 248 30.51 -1.15 9.16
N ASN A 249 31.75 -0.67 9.05
CA ASN A 249 32.13 0.34 8.06
C ASN A 249 31.89 -0.13 6.61
N ALA A 250 32.13 -1.41 6.34
CA ALA A 250 31.91 -1.98 5.01
C ALA A 250 30.42 -2.23 4.71
N MET A 251 29.65 -2.66 5.72
CA MET A 251 28.23 -2.98 5.60
C MET A 251 27.33 -1.74 5.53
N PHE A 252 27.72 -0.67 6.22
CA PHE A 252 26.91 0.56 6.35
C PHE A 252 27.71 1.77 5.83
N PRO A 253 28.07 1.82 4.54
CA PRO A 253 28.99 2.83 4.01
C PRO A 253 28.46 4.26 4.14
N ARG A 254 27.15 4.46 4.30
CA ARG A 254 26.53 5.78 4.40
C ARG A 254 26.32 6.25 5.85
N HIS A 255 26.87 5.53 6.85
CA HIS A 255 26.70 5.86 8.26
C HIS A 255 27.26 7.23 8.68
N LEU A 256 28.18 7.82 7.90
CA LEU A 256 28.75 9.15 8.11
C LEU A 256 28.11 10.26 7.26
N GLU A 257 27.19 9.93 6.35
CA GLU A 257 26.54 10.95 5.53
C GLU A 257 25.76 11.95 6.40
N SER A 258 25.85 13.22 6.06
CA SER A 258 25.33 14.31 6.88
C SER A 258 23.80 14.31 6.90
N GLY A 259 23.23 13.83 8.00
CA GLY A 259 21.80 13.79 8.28
C GLY A 259 21.56 12.73 9.36
N ALA A 260 21.32 13.16 10.60
CA ALA A 260 21.43 12.31 11.80
C ALA A 260 20.49 11.09 11.89
N ASN A 261 19.67 10.83 10.86
CA ASN A 261 18.53 9.92 10.90
C ASN A 261 18.49 8.93 9.71
N GLY A 262 19.63 8.61 9.07
CA GLY A 262 19.67 7.60 7.99
C GLY A 262 19.75 6.17 8.53
N LEU A 263 19.12 5.20 7.86
CA LEU A 263 19.10 3.80 8.28
C LEU A 263 20.51 3.24 8.55
N ASP A 264 21.47 3.46 7.63
CA ASP A 264 22.87 3.05 7.80
C ASP A 264 23.50 3.55 9.11
N ASN A 265 23.15 4.76 9.58
CA ASN A 265 23.67 5.30 10.82
C ASN A 265 23.17 4.51 12.03
N TYR A 266 21.87 4.17 12.05
CA TYR A 266 21.28 3.36 13.10
C TYR A 266 21.82 1.92 13.07
N LEU A 267 21.89 1.30 11.88
CA LEU A 267 22.43 -0.05 11.75
C LEU A 267 23.89 -0.11 12.18
N TYR A 268 24.72 0.87 11.79
CA TYR A 268 26.11 0.96 12.24
C TYR A 268 26.21 1.06 13.77
N ARG A 269 25.41 1.92 14.40
CA ARG A 269 25.39 2.08 15.86
C ARG A 269 24.98 0.79 16.56
N HIS A 270 23.90 0.16 16.13
CA HIS A 270 23.43 -1.10 16.70
C HIS A 270 24.42 -2.25 16.50
N PHE A 271 25.12 -2.28 15.36
CA PHE A 271 26.13 -3.29 15.10
C PHE A 271 27.39 -3.08 15.94
N THR A 272 27.89 -1.85 16.08
CA THR A 272 29.14 -1.56 16.81
C THR A 272 28.95 -1.48 18.33
N GLN A 273 27.72 -1.24 18.80
CA GLN A 273 27.38 -1.10 20.22
C GLN A 273 26.18 -2.00 20.55
N PRO A 274 26.30 -3.34 20.44
CA PRO A 274 25.17 -4.25 20.63
C PRO A 274 24.53 -4.18 22.02
N ASP A 275 25.35 -3.86 23.04
CA ASP A 275 24.89 -3.75 24.43
C ASP A 275 24.33 -2.35 24.76
N ALA A 276 24.38 -1.40 23.82
CA ALA A 276 23.79 -0.09 24.01
C ALA A 276 22.27 -0.15 23.82
N ASP A 277 21.54 0.29 24.86
CA ASP A 277 20.09 0.37 24.91
C ASP A 277 19.39 -0.97 24.59
N PRO A 278 19.55 -2.00 25.43
CA PRO A 278 19.01 -3.33 25.12
C PRO A 278 17.47 -3.34 24.99
N VAL A 279 16.94 -4.18 24.11
CA VAL A 279 15.49 -4.39 24.00
C VAL A 279 14.99 -5.10 25.26
N SER A 280 14.22 -4.39 26.09
CA SER A 280 13.71 -4.92 27.35
C SER A 280 12.89 -6.20 27.14
N GLY A 281 13.29 -7.28 27.83
CA GLY A 281 12.59 -8.56 27.82
C GLY A 281 12.82 -9.46 26.60
N LEU A 282 13.70 -9.06 25.66
CA LEU A 282 14.17 -9.92 24.58
C LEU A 282 15.22 -10.91 25.10
N ASP A 283 15.13 -12.18 24.69
CA ASP A 283 16.16 -13.20 24.94
C ASP A 283 17.34 -13.00 23.97
N ALA A 284 18.05 -11.89 24.11
CA ALA A 284 19.09 -11.47 23.17
C ALA A 284 20.25 -12.48 23.08
N ASP A 285 20.61 -13.12 24.19
CA ASP A 285 21.64 -14.17 24.19
C ASP A 285 21.15 -15.40 23.42
N GLY A 286 19.91 -15.87 23.66
CA GLY A 286 19.34 -17.00 22.91
C GLY A 286 19.20 -16.74 21.41
N VAL A 287 18.76 -15.54 21.01
CA VAL A 287 18.71 -15.13 19.60
C VAL A 287 20.13 -15.05 19.00
N SER A 288 21.10 -14.51 19.74
CA SER A 288 22.49 -14.41 19.28
C SER A 288 23.12 -15.78 19.08
N ASP A 289 22.86 -16.74 19.98
CA ASP A 289 23.33 -18.12 19.86
C ASP A 289 22.71 -18.81 18.63
N ARG A 290 21.40 -18.63 18.40
CA ARG A 290 20.75 -19.09 17.15
C ARG A 290 21.44 -18.48 15.93
N ILE A 291 21.59 -17.15 15.87
CA ILE A 291 22.25 -16.48 14.75
C ILE A 291 23.65 -17.03 14.50
N LYS A 292 24.42 -17.26 15.56
CA LYS A 292 25.75 -17.85 15.47
C LYS A 292 25.73 -19.23 14.80
N ASP A 293 24.79 -20.08 15.20
CA ASP A 293 24.61 -21.42 14.63
C ASP A 293 24.16 -21.36 13.16
N LEU A 294 23.24 -20.44 12.84
CA LEU A 294 22.73 -20.23 11.47
C LEU A 294 23.79 -19.66 10.51
N LEU A 295 24.71 -18.87 11.04
CA LEU A 295 25.81 -18.26 10.30
C LEU A 295 27.08 -19.11 10.29
N ALA A 296 27.15 -20.20 11.07
CA ALA A 296 28.30 -21.10 11.11
C ALA A 296 28.59 -21.61 9.68
N PRO A 297 29.67 -21.15 9.02
CA PRO A 297 29.90 -21.52 7.64
C PRO A 297 30.55 -22.89 7.61
N GLU A 298 30.07 -23.84 6.80
CA GLU A 298 30.96 -24.91 6.36
C GLU A 298 31.79 -24.38 5.19
N PRO A 299 33.15 -24.31 5.26
CA PRO A 299 34.07 -24.86 6.26
C PRO A 299 34.84 -23.80 7.09
N LEU A 300 34.28 -22.60 7.33
CA LEU A 300 34.97 -21.53 8.06
C LEU A 300 34.70 -21.62 9.57
N SER A 301 35.57 -21.01 10.37
CA SER A 301 35.30 -20.84 11.80
C SER A 301 33.98 -20.08 12.01
N PRO A 302 33.14 -20.49 12.98
CA PRO A 302 31.91 -19.79 13.27
C PRO A 302 32.19 -18.33 13.67
N PRO A 303 31.25 -17.40 13.44
CA PRO A 303 31.42 -16.02 13.87
C PRO A 303 31.63 -15.94 15.40
N SER A 304 32.34 -14.90 15.83
CA SER A 304 32.51 -14.65 17.27
C SER A 304 31.15 -14.40 17.94
N SER A 305 31.08 -14.61 19.26
CA SER A 305 29.87 -14.29 20.03
C SER A 305 29.52 -12.80 19.90
N ASP A 306 30.52 -11.92 20.01
CA ASP A 306 30.33 -10.47 19.86
C ASP A 306 29.74 -10.10 18.48
N TYR A 307 30.21 -10.74 17.41
CA TYR A 307 29.66 -10.53 16.06
C TYR A 307 28.19 -10.96 15.97
N SER A 308 27.85 -12.09 16.57
CA SER A 308 26.47 -12.61 16.56
C SER A 308 25.53 -11.71 17.37
N LYS A 309 26.02 -11.12 18.48
CA LYS A 309 25.31 -10.09 19.25
C LYS A 309 25.08 -8.81 18.44
N SER A 310 26.11 -8.34 17.72
CA SER A 310 25.99 -7.21 16.78
C SER A 310 24.90 -7.44 15.72
N VAL A 311 24.88 -8.64 15.13
CA VAL A 311 23.86 -9.01 14.13
C VAL A 311 22.47 -9.12 14.77
N CYS A 312 22.35 -9.72 15.96
CA CYS A 312 21.10 -9.77 16.71
C CYS A 312 20.51 -8.38 16.94
N ARG A 313 21.34 -7.41 17.36
CA ARG A 313 20.88 -6.04 17.63
C ARG A 313 20.40 -5.34 16.35
N VAL A 314 21.08 -5.54 15.23
CA VAL A 314 20.67 -5.01 13.92
C VAL A 314 19.34 -5.60 13.46
N LEU A 315 19.20 -6.92 13.52
CA LEU A 315 17.94 -7.58 13.14
C LEU A 315 16.78 -7.15 14.02
N ALA A 316 16.99 -7.10 15.35
CA ALA A 316 15.98 -6.63 16.29
C ALA A 316 15.50 -5.21 15.94
N TYR A 317 16.43 -4.30 15.63
CA TYR A 317 16.11 -2.94 15.21
C TYR A 317 15.32 -2.91 13.90
N LEU A 318 15.74 -3.65 12.86
CA LEU A 318 15.01 -3.72 11.58
C LEU A 318 13.58 -4.23 11.75
N ILE A 319 13.37 -5.26 12.58
CA ILE A 319 12.03 -5.78 12.87
C ILE A 319 11.18 -4.75 13.64
N MET A 320 11.78 -4.03 14.59
CA MET A 320 11.06 -2.96 15.31
C MET A 320 10.64 -1.81 14.39
N GLU A 321 11.51 -1.37 13.48
CA GLU A 321 11.18 -0.36 12.45
C GLU A 321 10.05 -0.84 11.53
N ILE A 322 10.10 -2.10 11.08
CA ILE A 322 9.02 -2.70 10.31
C ILE A 322 7.70 -2.66 11.09
N PHE A 323 7.71 -2.96 12.39
CA PHE A 323 6.50 -2.93 13.20
C PHE A 323 5.94 -1.53 13.40
N GLU A 324 6.79 -0.54 13.67
CA GLU A 324 6.38 0.87 13.76
C GLU A 324 5.60 1.30 12.51
N LEU A 325 6.19 1.05 11.33
CA LEU A 325 5.55 1.39 10.05
C LEU A 325 4.31 0.55 9.78
N ALA A 326 4.32 -0.76 10.07
CA ALA A 326 3.17 -1.63 9.88
C ALA A 326 1.97 -1.21 10.75
N SER A 327 2.20 -0.77 11.99
CA SER A 327 1.11 -0.30 12.86
C SER A 327 0.53 1.04 12.42
N TYR A 328 1.39 1.96 11.97
CA TYR A 328 0.95 3.18 11.32
C TYR A 328 0.07 2.86 10.11
N ARG A 329 0.54 1.93 9.27
CA ARG A 329 -0.19 1.49 8.07
C ARG A 329 -1.51 0.79 8.37
N ALA A 330 -1.55 -0.07 9.40
CA ALA A 330 -2.78 -0.69 9.87
C ALA A 330 -3.79 0.41 10.26
N SER A 331 -3.34 1.49 10.91
CA SER A 331 -4.20 2.62 11.28
C SER A 331 -4.74 3.37 10.05
N GLU A 332 -3.88 3.70 9.09
CA GLU A 332 -4.27 4.34 7.81
C GLU A 332 -5.26 3.47 7.01
N SER A 333 -5.06 2.15 7.04
CA SER A 333 -5.91 1.17 6.36
C SER A 333 -7.16 0.82 7.15
N SER A 334 -7.41 1.47 8.29
CA SER A 334 -8.54 1.17 9.18
C SER A 334 -8.56 -0.27 9.72
N HIS A 335 -7.41 -0.95 9.75
CA HIS A 335 -7.22 -2.25 10.37
C HIS A 335 -7.03 -2.09 11.89
N LEU A 336 -7.76 -2.88 12.67
CA LEU A 336 -7.62 -2.88 14.12
C LEU A 336 -6.36 -3.63 14.58
N GLN A 337 -6.01 -4.68 13.85
CA GLN A 337 -4.88 -5.55 14.11
C GLN A 337 -3.92 -5.53 12.91
N ILE A 338 -2.66 -5.84 13.15
CA ILE A 338 -1.64 -5.96 12.10
C ILE A 338 -1.88 -7.27 11.34
N VAL A 339 -1.83 -7.16 10.01
CA VAL A 339 -1.88 -8.28 9.05
C VAL A 339 -0.66 -8.25 8.12
N PRO A 340 -0.34 -9.32 7.36
CA PRO A 340 0.84 -9.36 6.50
C PRO A 340 0.93 -8.23 5.48
N SER A 341 -0.21 -7.76 4.96
CA SER A 341 -0.26 -6.62 4.04
C SER A 341 0.32 -5.35 4.65
N ASP A 342 0.10 -5.11 5.94
CA ASP A 342 0.62 -3.93 6.62
C ASP A 342 2.16 -3.97 6.66
N ILE A 343 2.74 -5.15 6.88
CA ILE A 343 4.20 -5.36 6.89
C ILE A 343 4.79 -5.19 5.49
N ARG A 344 4.27 -5.92 4.50
CA ARG A 344 4.80 -5.89 3.13
C ARG A 344 4.75 -4.48 2.56
N LEU A 345 3.60 -3.86 2.67
CA LEU A 345 3.43 -2.59 2.01
C LEU A 345 4.22 -1.50 2.74
N SER A 346 4.41 -1.58 4.06
CA SER A 346 5.33 -0.69 4.79
C SER A 346 6.77 -0.85 4.35
N VAL A 347 7.27 -2.08 4.19
CA VAL A 347 8.60 -2.35 3.61
C VAL A 347 8.69 -1.81 2.18
N TYR A 348 7.64 -1.94 1.37
CA TYR A 348 7.64 -1.42 0.00
C TYR A 348 7.71 0.11 -0.02
N THR A 349 6.95 0.81 0.82
CA THR A 349 6.84 2.27 0.81
C THR A 349 8.01 2.99 1.47
N ASP A 350 8.74 2.31 2.36
CA ASP A 350 9.97 2.83 2.94
C ASP A 350 11.17 2.55 2.02
N ARG A 351 11.88 3.61 1.61
CA ARG A 351 12.98 3.48 0.63
C ARG A 351 14.16 2.67 1.14
N ASP A 352 14.46 2.76 2.43
CA ASP A 352 15.65 2.13 2.99
C ASP A 352 15.37 0.66 3.33
N LEU A 353 14.19 0.34 3.86
CA LEU A 353 13.74 -1.06 4.01
C LEU A 353 13.56 -1.74 2.66
N PHE A 354 12.95 -1.06 1.67
CA PHE A 354 12.80 -1.61 0.33
C PHE A 354 14.16 -1.95 -0.29
N ARG A 355 15.16 -1.06 -0.15
CA ARG A 355 16.52 -1.31 -0.65
C ARG A 355 17.13 -2.59 -0.10
N ILE A 356 16.88 -2.87 1.18
CA ILE A 356 17.33 -4.10 1.84
C ILE A 356 16.54 -5.30 1.30
N PHE A 357 15.22 -5.30 1.41
CA PHE A 357 14.38 -6.50 1.25
C PHE A 357 13.85 -6.75 -0.16
N GLN A 358 14.11 -5.87 -1.13
CA GLN A 358 13.62 -6.02 -2.52
C GLN A 358 14.07 -7.30 -3.24
N TYR A 359 15.05 -8.06 -2.76
CA TYR A 359 15.42 -9.36 -3.33
C TYR A 359 14.94 -10.55 -2.49
N SER A 360 14.16 -10.32 -1.42
CA SER A 360 13.53 -11.38 -0.65
C SER A 360 12.36 -11.99 -1.45
N ARG A 361 12.38 -13.32 -1.63
CA ARG A 361 11.26 -14.02 -2.25
C ARG A 361 10.01 -13.97 -1.38
N ALA A 362 10.16 -14.16 -0.06
CA ALA A 362 9.05 -14.10 0.88
C ALA A 362 8.34 -12.74 0.87
N PHE A 363 9.09 -11.65 0.67
CA PHE A 363 8.52 -10.30 0.51
C PHE A 363 7.57 -10.21 -0.68
N TRP A 364 7.98 -10.68 -1.86
CA TRP A 364 7.24 -10.53 -3.13
C TRP A 364 6.22 -11.62 -3.45
N GLN A 365 6.47 -12.84 -3.00
CA GLN A 365 5.69 -14.03 -3.37
C GLN A 365 4.93 -14.64 -2.20
N GLY A 366 5.21 -14.17 -0.98
CA GLY A 366 4.64 -14.73 0.24
C GLY A 366 5.46 -15.91 0.76
N VAL A 367 4.99 -16.43 1.88
CA VAL A 367 5.48 -17.65 2.50
C VAL A 367 4.30 -18.61 2.57
N GLU A 368 4.56 -19.88 2.26
CA GLU A 368 3.58 -20.95 2.47
C GLU A 368 3.49 -21.33 3.95
#